data_AF-H2D465-F1
#
_entry.id   AF-H2D465-F1
#
_cell.length_a   1.000
_cell.length_b   1.000
_cell.length_c   1.000
_cell.angle_alpha   90.00
_cell.angle_beta   90.00
_cell.angle_gamma   90.00
#
_symmetry.space_group_name_H-M   'P 1'
#
loop_
_entity.id
_entity.type
_entity.pdbx_description
1 polymer ?
#
loop_
_entity_poly.entity_id
_entity_poly.type
_entity_poly.pdbx_seq_one_letter_code
_entity_poly.pdbx_strand_id
1 'polypeptide(L)'
;GKKEDVLKDVQAAGDADQETGKLFGTAAGGNDAGAADIKKAAKAVSSVSGEQILKAIVDAAGKEDEQDGAAPGAAKNPIAAAIGNGAGDAGANFDADMKKKDKVAAALVLRGLAKDGKFSVTNANDANVKSAVENAV
;
A
#
# COMPACT_ATOMS: atom_id res chain seq x y z
N GLY A 1 19.00 13.14 10.85
CA GLY A 1 19.75 13.35 9.59
C GLY A 1 18.99 14.33 8.70
N LYS A 2 19.65 15.03 7.78
CA LYS A 2 19.06 16.13 6.96
C LYS A 2 17.76 15.80 6.19
N LYS A 3 17.36 14.53 6.06
CA LYS A 3 16.12 14.12 5.36
C LYS A 3 14.87 14.18 6.23
N GLU A 4 14.96 13.88 7.53
CA GLU A 4 13.83 14.03 8.46
C GLU A 4 13.44 15.51 8.62
N ASP A 5 14.41 16.41 8.50
CA ASP A 5 14.23 17.85 8.67
C ASP A 5 13.47 18.51 7.51
N VAL A 6 13.42 17.89 6.33
CA VAL A 6 12.69 18.39 5.14
C VAL A 6 11.23 17.90 5.12
N LEU A 7 10.95 16.74 5.72
CA LEU A 7 9.62 16.12 5.72
C LEU A 7 8.90 16.25 7.09
N LYS A 8 9.49 16.95 8.06
CA LYS A 8 8.92 17.15 9.40
C LYS A 8 7.58 17.90 9.38
N ASP A 9 7.42 18.83 8.45
CA ASP A 9 6.22 19.67 8.32
C ASP A 9 5.12 18.99 7.45
N VAL A 10 5.47 17.87 6.81
CA VAL A 10 4.54 17.09 5.99
C VAL A 10 3.61 16.30 6.90
N GLN A 11 2.33 16.65 6.83
CA GLN A 11 1.27 16.02 7.61
C GLN A 11 0.85 14.69 6.99
N ALA A 12 0.49 13.73 7.84
CA ALA A 12 -0.08 12.47 7.40
C ALA A 12 -1.37 12.71 6.62
N ALA A 13 -1.63 11.86 5.63
CA ALA A 13 -2.82 11.97 4.84
C ALA A 13 -4.08 11.53 5.62
N GLY A 14 -5.25 11.85 5.06
CA GLY A 14 -6.53 11.40 5.59
C GLY A 14 -6.69 9.87 5.57
N ASP A 15 -7.80 9.40 6.14
CA ASP A 15 -8.09 7.97 6.24
C ASP A 15 -8.30 7.34 4.85
N ALA A 16 -7.86 6.09 4.73
CA ALA A 16 -8.04 5.25 3.56
C ALA A 16 -9.02 4.12 3.84
N ASP A 17 -9.67 3.65 2.77
CA ASP A 17 -10.55 2.49 2.84
C ASP A 17 -9.75 1.22 3.13
N GLN A 18 -10.21 0.44 4.10
CA GLN A 18 -9.56 -0.80 4.52
C GLN A 18 -9.48 -1.85 3.40
N GLU A 19 -10.42 -1.83 2.45
CA GLU A 19 -10.45 -2.79 1.35
C GLU A 19 -9.31 -2.58 0.34
N THR A 20 -8.58 -1.46 0.43
CA THR A 20 -7.33 -1.30 -0.34
C THR A 20 -6.28 -2.36 0.02
N GLY A 21 -6.37 -2.96 1.22
CA GLY A 21 -5.53 -4.08 1.64
C GLY A 21 -5.63 -5.30 0.74
N LYS A 22 -6.78 -5.50 0.06
CA LYS A 22 -6.99 -6.65 -0.82
C LYS A 22 -6.00 -6.70 -1.97
N LEU A 23 -5.55 -5.54 -2.45
CA LEU A 23 -4.55 -5.45 -3.52
C LEU A 23 -3.19 -6.03 -3.09
N PHE A 24 -2.94 -6.13 -1.79
CA PHE A 24 -1.69 -6.62 -1.19
C PHE A 24 -1.82 -8.06 -0.65
N GLY A 25 -2.99 -8.68 -0.81
CA GLY A 25 -3.19 -10.09 -0.49
C GLY A 25 -2.55 -11.04 -1.50
N THR A 26 -2.80 -12.33 -1.34
CA THR A 26 -2.36 -13.36 -2.30
C THR A 26 -3.49 -13.73 -3.26
N ALA A 27 -3.16 -13.96 -4.53
CA ALA A 27 -4.14 -14.28 -5.58
C ALA A 27 -4.79 -15.68 -5.46
N ALA A 28 -4.50 -16.42 -4.39
CA ALA A 28 -4.77 -17.85 -4.32
C ALA A 28 -6.15 -18.21 -3.72
N GLY A 29 -6.93 -17.25 -3.21
CA GLY A 29 -8.14 -17.52 -2.43
C GLY A 29 -9.46 -16.94 -2.96
N GLY A 30 -9.50 -16.42 -4.20
CA GLY A 30 -10.75 -16.00 -4.85
C GLY A 30 -11.41 -14.71 -4.32
N ASN A 31 -10.80 -14.04 -3.33
CA ASN A 31 -11.24 -12.76 -2.77
C ASN A 31 -10.37 -11.58 -3.21
N ASP A 32 -9.78 -11.67 -4.41
CA ASP A 32 -8.92 -10.64 -4.97
C ASP A 32 -9.61 -9.27 -5.05
N ALA A 33 -8.81 -8.21 -5.09
CA ALA A 33 -9.34 -6.86 -5.21
C ALA A 33 -10.14 -6.71 -6.51
N GLY A 34 -11.37 -6.20 -6.37
CA GLY A 34 -12.23 -5.85 -7.50
C GLY A 34 -12.00 -4.42 -7.99
N ALA A 35 -12.73 -4.03 -9.03
CA ALA A 35 -12.67 -2.67 -9.59
C ALA A 35 -12.92 -1.56 -8.55
N ALA A 36 -13.79 -1.81 -7.57
CA ALA A 36 -14.09 -0.84 -6.50
C ALA A 36 -12.89 -0.64 -5.56
N ASP A 37 -12.20 -1.72 -5.20
CA ASP A 37 -11.04 -1.69 -4.29
C ASP A 37 -9.86 -0.97 -4.96
N ILE A 38 -9.66 -1.22 -6.26
CA ILE A 38 -8.63 -0.55 -7.06
C ILE A 38 -8.92 0.95 -7.18
N LYS A 39 -10.18 1.34 -7.40
CA LYS A 39 -10.58 2.76 -7.41
C LYS A 39 -10.31 3.46 -6.09
N LYS A 40 -10.52 2.76 -4.96
CA LYS A 40 -10.18 3.28 -3.62
C LYS A 40 -8.67 3.49 -3.47
N ALA A 41 -7.86 2.52 -3.91
CA ALA A 41 -6.41 2.64 -3.90
C ALA A 41 -5.92 3.80 -4.80
N ALA A 42 -6.45 3.90 -6.02
CA ALA A 42 -6.16 5.01 -6.94
C ALA A 42 -6.56 6.37 -6.35
N LYS A 43 -7.69 6.45 -5.64
CA LYS A 43 -8.13 7.67 -4.94
C LYS A 43 -7.22 8.01 -3.75
N ALA A 44 -6.71 7.01 -3.03
CA ALA A 44 -5.74 7.24 -1.97
C ALA A 44 -4.48 7.88 -2.55
N VAL A 45 -3.94 7.32 -3.62
CA VAL A 45 -2.79 7.86 -4.36
C VAL A 45 -3.05 9.28 -4.87
N SER A 46 -4.15 9.51 -5.57
CA SER A 46 -4.40 10.83 -6.20
C SER A 46 -4.75 11.95 -5.21
N SER A 47 -4.97 11.61 -3.94
CA SER A 47 -5.24 12.60 -2.89
C SER A 47 -4.09 12.79 -1.91
N VAL A 48 -2.90 12.22 -2.18
CA VAL A 48 -1.68 12.48 -1.42
C VAL A 48 -0.61 13.12 -2.29
N SER A 49 0.25 13.95 -1.68
CA SER A 49 1.42 14.51 -2.36
C SER A 49 2.57 13.51 -2.39
N GLY A 50 3.51 13.70 -3.33
CA GLY A 50 4.74 12.90 -3.38
C GLY A 50 5.54 12.98 -2.08
N GLU A 51 5.56 14.14 -1.41
CA GLU A 51 6.22 14.31 -0.11
C GLU A 51 5.54 13.48 0.99
N GLN A 52 4.20 13.35 0.98
CA GLN A 52 3.48 12.49 1.93
C GLN A 52 3.80 11.01 1.72
N ILE A 53 3.85 10.57 0.46
CA ILE A 53 4.26 9.20 0.10
C ILE A 53 5.70 8.96 0.57
N LEU A 54 6.63 9.86 0.22
CA LEU A 54 8.03 9.75 0.61
C LEU A 54 8.21 9.75 2.13
N LYS A 55 7.48 10.61 2.86
CA LYS A 55 7.48 10.64 4.33
C LYS A 55 7.01 9.31 4.91
N ALA A 56 5.90 8.75 4.42
CA ALA A 56 5.40 7.46 4.88
C ALA A 56 6.40 6.32 4.63
N ILE A 57 7.10 6.34 3.49
CA ILE A 57 8.18 5.38 3.19
C ILE A 57 9.35 5.55 4.14
N VAL A 58 9.81 6.78 4.37
CA VAL A 58 10.94 7.09 5.28
C VAL A 58 10.61 6.72 6.73
N ASP A 59 9.41 7.05 7.19
CA ASP A 59 8.94 6.70 8.55
C ASP A 59 8.85 5.17 8.73
N ALA A 60 8.44 4.44 7.69
CA ALA A 60 8.44 2.97 7.70
C ALA A 60 9.85 2.40 7.66
N ALA A 61 10.74 3.02 6.89
CA ALA A 61 12.15 2.63 6.81
C ALA A 61 12.88 2.79 8.14
N GLY A 62 12.46 3.74 8.98
CA GLY A 62 13.00 3.94 10.33
C GLY A 62 12.51 2.92 11.39
N LYS A 63 11.58 2.02 11.04
CA LYS A 63 11.04 0.99 11.94
C LYS A 63 11.52 -0.41 11.53
N GLU A 64 12.81 -0.65 11.67
CA GLU A 64 13.49 -1.86 11.16
C GLU A 64 12.86 -3.17 11.66
N ASP A 65 12.39 -3.23 12.91
CA ASP A 65 11.77 -4.42 13.51
C ASP A 65 10.38 -4.79 12.94
N GLU A 66 9.80 -3.94 12.08
CA GLU A 66 8.46 -4.14 11.51
C GLU A 66 8.49 -4.30 9.98
N GLN A 67 9.65 -4.40 9.35
CA GLN A 67 9.77 -4.41 7.88
C GLN A 67 9.51 -5.78 7.25
N ASP A 68 9.37 -6.84 8.05
CA ASP A 68 9.05 -8.16 7.55
C ASP A 68 7.70 -8.17 6.84
N GLY A 69 7.62 -8.97 5.77
CA GLY A 69 6.40 -9.10 4.98
C GLY A 69 5.24 -9.61 5.82
N ALA A 70 4.13 -8.86 5.79
CA ALA A 70 2.94 -9.16 6.57
C ALA A 70 1.70 -9.15 5.68
N ALA A 71 0.74 -9.98 6.05
CA ALA A 71 -0.60 -9.95 5.48
C ALA A 71 -1.24 -8.57 5.63
N PRO A 72 -2.19 -8.17 4.77
CA PRO A 72 -2.90 -6.90 4.92
C PRO A 72 -3.48 -6.68 6.33
N GLY A 73 -4.04 -7.72 6.95
CA GLY A 73 -4.59 -7.63 8.32
C GLY A 73 -3.55 -7.52 9.43
N ALA A 74 -2.28 -7.80 9.16
CA ALA A 74 -1.19 -7.78 10.14
C ALA A 74 -0.11 -6.74 9.82
N ALA A 75 -0.18 -6.09 8.66
CA ALA A 75 0.79 -5.10 8.24
C ALA A 75 0.68 -3.82 9.08
N LYS A 76 1.78 -3.46 9.75
CA LYS A 76 1.87 -2.26 10.59
C LYS A 76 2.46 -1.05 9.87
N ASN A 77 3.08 -1.28 8.72
CA ASN A 77 3.68 -0.24 7.91
C ASN A 77 3.63 -0.57 6.41
N PRO A 78 3.84 0.45 5.55
CA PRO A 78 3.82 0.30 4.09
C PRO A 78 4.79 -0.75 3.53
N ILE A 79 5.97 -0.93 4.16
CA ILE A 79 6.98 -1.89 3.69
C ILE A 79 6.49 -3.32 3.91
N ALA A 80 6.00 -3.62 5.12
CA ALA A 80 5.43 -4.92 5.46
C ALA A 80 4.27 -5.30 4.52
N ALA A 81 3.38 -4.33 4.23
CA ALA A 81 2.28 -4.51 3.28
C ALA A 81 2.76 -4.70 1.84
N ALA A 82 3.78 -3.94 1.40
CA ALA A 82 4.33 -4.05 0.06
C ALA A 82 5.09 -5.36 -0.17
N ILE A 83 5.70 -5.94 0.85
CA ILE A 83 6.30 -7.28 0.74
C ILE A 83 5.19 -8.34 0.76
N GLY A 84 4.24 -8.20 1.69
CA GLY A 84 3.14 -9.13 1.88
C GLY A 84 3.60 -10.43 2.55
N ASN A 85 2.65 -11.25 3.01
CA ASN A 85 2.94 -12.61 3.47
C ASN A 85 2.53 -13.62 2.39
N GLY A 86 3.45 -14.47 1.96
CA GLY A 86 3.28 -15.38 0.82
C GLY A 86 2.24 -16.50 1.01
N ALA A 87 1.72 -16.68 2.23
CA ALA A 87 0.70 -17.68 2.54
C ALA A 87 -0.33 -17.11 3.54
N GLY A 88 -1.62 -17.09 3.17
CA GLY A 88 -2.71 -17.00 4.16
C GLY A 88 -3.84 -16.00 3.87
N ASP A 89 -3.60 -14.90 3.15
CA ASP A 89 -4.46 -13.72 3.29
C ASP A 89 -5.02 -13.17 1.97
N ALA A 90 -5.55 -14.07 1.15
CA ALA A 90 -6.27 -13.67 -0.06
C ALA A 90 -7.46 -12.76 0.30
N GLY A 91 -7.44 -11.51 -0.18
CA GLY A 91 -8.53 -10.57 0.03
C GLY A 91 -8.69 -10.03 1.46
N ALA A 92 -7.64 -10.04 2.27
CA ALA A 92 -7.67 -9.40 3.58
C ALA A 92 -7.73 -7.86 3.46
N ASN A 93 -8.49 -7.24 4.36
CA ASN A 93 -8.50 -5.79 4.50
C ASN A 93 -7.29 -5.33 5.32
N PHE A 94 -6.88 -4.08 5.14
CA PHE A 94 -5.94 -3.43 6.04
C PHE A 94 -6.55 -3.19 7.42
N ASP A 95 -5.73 -3.35 8.45
CA ASP A 95 -6.09 -2.94 9.81
C ASP A 95 -5.72 -1.47 10.08
N ALA A 96 -6.03 -0.97 11.29
CA ALA A 96 -5.92 0.42 11.72
C ALA A 96 -4.57 1.07 11.37
N ASP A 97 -3.48 0.32 11.47
CA ASP A 97 -2.14 0.81 11.18
C ASP A 97 -1.96 1.23 9.71
N MET A 98 -2.70 0.63 8.77
CA MET A 98 -2.57 0.87 7.33
C MET A 98 -3.73 1.68 6.73
N LYS A 99 -4.72 2.09 7.52
CA LYS A 99 -5.90 2.87 7.07
C LYS A 99 -5.60 4.36 6.83
N LYS A 100 -4.41 4.71 6.33
CA LYS A 100 -4.04 6.07 5.94
C LYS A 100 -3.66 6.12 4.47
N LYS A 101 -4.08 7.15 3.75
CA LYS A 101 -3.91 7.22 2.29
C LYS A 101 -2.45 7.29 1.85
N ASP A 102 -1.62 7.98 2.62
CA ASP A 102 -0.17 8.06 2.42
C ASP A 102 0.48 6.69 2.60
N LYS A 103 0.06 5.91 3.60
CA LYS A 103 0.54 4.55 3.81
C LYS A 103 0.10 3.59 2.71
N VAL A 104 -1.15 3.67 2.26
CA VAL A 104 -1.65 2.87 1.13
C VAL A 104 -0.92 3.23 -0.15
N ALA A 105 -0.75 4.52 -0.44
CA ALA A 105 -0.01 5.00 -1.60
C ALA A 105 1.47 4.58 -1.54
N ALA A 106 2.12 4.73 -0.39
CA ALA A 106 3.49 4.26 -0.16
C ALA A 106 3.62 2.76 -0.39
N ALA A 107 2.70 1.94 0.15
CA ALA A 107 2.72 0.50 -0.05
C ALA A 107 2.54 0.17 -1.53
N LEU A 108 1.64 0.86 -2.23
CA LEU A 108 1.36 0.65 -3.65
C LEU A 108 2.56 1.02 -4.53
N VAL A 109 3.23 2.14 -4.25
CA VAL A 109 4.46 2.56 -4.92
C VAL A 109 5.58 1.55 -4.66
N LEU A 110 5.82 1.18 -3.40
CA LEU A 110 6.83 0.19 -3.04
C LEU A 110 6.59 -1.16 -3.73
N ARG A 111 5.33 -1.64 -3.72
CA ARG A 111 4.95 -2.88 -4.40
C ARG A 111 5.14 -2.76 -5.92
N GLY A 112 4.71 -1.66 -6.52
CA GLY A 112 4.83 -1.43 -7.97
C GLY A 112 6.27 -1.33 -8.46
N LEU A 113 7.19 -0.88 -7.60
CA LEU A 113 8.63 -0.79 -7.87
C LEU A 113 9.41 -2.07 -7.50
N ALA A 114 8.85 -2.94 -6.66
CA ALA A 114 9.51 -4.17 -6.23
C ALA A 114 9.61 -5.19 -7.38
N LYS A 115 10.76 -5.86 -7.49
CA LYS A 115 11.05 -6.86 -8.55
C LYS A 115 9.95 -7.92 -8.70
N ASP A 116 9.45 -8.43 -7.57
CA ASP A 116 8.44 -9.48 -7.52
C ASP A 116 7.05 -8.97 -7.13
N GLY A 117 6.89 -7.65 -7.04
CA GLY A 117 5.68 -6.99 -6.62
C GLY A 117 4.52 -7.26 -7.58
N LYS A 118 3.53 -8.01 -7.11
CA LYS A 118 2.28 -8.29 -7.81
C LYS A 118 1.10 -7.92 -6.93
N PHE A 119 0.07 -7.35 -7.55
CA PHE A 119 -1.17 -7.01 -6.86
C PHE A 119 -2.17 -8.15 -7.00
N SER A 120 -2.89 -8.47 -5.92
CA SER A 120 -3.96 -9.48 -5.92
C SER A 120 -5.23 -8.83 -6.46
N VAL A 121 -5.48 -9.05 -7.75
CA VAL A 121 -6.67 -8.55 -8.44
C VAL A 121 -7.33 -9.65 -9.24
N THR A 122 -8.64 -9.53 -9.40
CA THR A 122 -9.36 -10.41 -10.32
C THR A 122 -8.85 -10.16 -11.75
N ASN A 123 -8.60 -11.20 -12.54
CA ASN A 123 -8.06 -11.10 -13.92
C ASN A 123 -8.73 -10.03 -14.82
N ALA A 124 -10.02 -9.73 -14.60
CA ALA A 124 -10.74 -8.69 -15.35
C ALA A 124 -10.28 -7.24 -15.05
N ASN A 125 -9.44 -7.03 -14.03
CA ASN A 125 -9.13 -5.71 -13.48
C ASN A 125 -7.64 -5.33 -13.50
N ASP A 126 -6.76 -6.14 -14.10
CA ASP A 126 -5.31 -5.89 -14.22
C ASP A 126 -4.99 -4.50 -14.79
N ALA A 127 -5.70 -4.07 -15.84
CA ALA A 127 -5.49 -2.78 -16.49
C ALA A 127 -5.75 -1.59 -15.53
N ASN A 128 -6.74 -1.73 -14.63
CA ASN A 128 -7.08 -0.67 -13.68
C ASN A 128 -5.99 -0.48 -12.62
N VAL A 129 -5.31 -1.56 -12.22
CA VAL A 129 -4.19 -1.48 -11.28
C VAL A 129 -2.99 -0.80 -11.92
N LYS A 130 -2.65 -1.16 -13.16
CA LYS A 130 -1.53 -0.54 -13.86
C LYS A 130 -1.67 0.98 -13.90
N SER A 131 -2.85 1.49 -14.23
CA SER A 131 -3.12 2.92 -14.21
C SER A 131 -3.07 3.52 -12.80
N ALA A 132 -3.52 2.81 -11.76
CA ALA A 132 -3.42 3.29 -10.38
C ALA A 132 -1.95 3.42 -9.92
N VAL A 133 -1.10 2.48 -10.32
CA VAL A 133 0.35 2.48 -10.04
C VAL A 133 1.07 3.55 -10.83
N GLU A 134 0.79 3.70 -12.13
CA GLU A 134 1.40 4.76 -12.96
C GLU A 134 1.04 6.17 -12.49
N ASN A 135 -0.13 6.38 -11.90
CA ASN A 135 -0.47 7.66 -11.29
C ASN A 135 0.23 7.89 -9.94
N ALA A 136 0.83 6.86 -9.35
CA ALA A 136 1.48 6.93 -8.05
C ALA A 136 2.99 7.18 -8.13
N VAL A 137 3.62 6.87 -9.26
CA VAL A 137 5.06 6.90 -9.52
C VAL A 137 5.39 8.02 -10.49
#